data_AF-A0A7I9V9X3-F1
#
_entry.id   AF-A0A7I9V9X3-F1
#
_cell.length_a   1.000
_cell.length_b   1.000
_cell.length_c   1.000
_cell.angle_alpha   90.00
_cell.angle_beta   90.00
_cell.angle_gamma   90.00
#
_symmetry.space_group_name_H-M   'P 1'
#
loop_
_entity.id
_entity.type
_entity.pdbx_description
1 polymer ?
#
loop_
_entity_poly.entity_id
_entity_poly.type
_entity_poly.pdbx_seq_one_letter_code
_entity_poly.pdbx_strand_id
1 'polypeptide(L)'
;MRVDVDGLHRRAVRQAALADAADECVAELRAGGFGEWWRDGRSTDLNATVAAIADRLGGAASDVGEFTDGLRRRVGEIADADSVAERLVRR
;
A
#
# COMPACT_ATOMS: atom_id res chain seq x y z
N MET A 1 10.88 -26.75 -4.98
CA MET A 1 10.86 -25.56 -4.10
C MET A 1 9.40 -25.24 -3.83
N ARG A 2 8.93 -25.39 -2.58
CA ARG A 2 7.53 -25.14 -2.22
C ARG A 2 7.41 -23.66 -1.86
N VAL A 3 6.58 -22.91 -2.57
CA VAL A 3 6.37 -21.48 -2.31
C VAL A 3 5.59 -21.34 -1.00
N ASP A 4 6.06 -20.52 -0.06
CA ASP A 4 5.34 -20.20 1.18
C ASP A 4 4.22 -19.20 0.90
N VAL A 5 3.11 -19.72 0.38
CA VAL A 5 1.90 -18.97 0.02
C VAL A 5 1.35 -18.19 1.21
N ASP A 6 1.33 -18.78 2.40
CA ASP A 6 0.86 -18.14 3.63
C ASP A 6 1.78 -16.98 4.04
N GLY A 7 3.09 -17.14 3.89
CA GLY A 7 4.08 -16.10 4.09
C GLY A 7 3.90 -14.91 3.16
N LEU A 8 3.62 -15.17 1.87
CA LEU A 8 3.32 -14.14 0.88
C LEU A 8 2.02 -13.41 1.21
N HIS A 9 0.97 -14.13 1.63
CA HIS A 9 -0.30 -13.53 2.02
C HIS A 9 -0.15 -12.60 3.24
N ARG A 10 0.55 -13.06 4.29
CA ARG A 10 0.86 -12.21 5.46
C ARG A 10 1.65 -10.97 5.10
N ARG A 11 2.57 -11.07 4.13
CA ARG A 11 3.36 -9.92 3.67
C ARG A 11 2.49 -8.94 2.90
N ALA A 12 1.62 -9.43 2.01
CA ALA A 12 0.66 -8.61 1.29
C ALA A 12 -0.27 -7.84 2.25
N VAL A 13 -0.80 -8.49 3.29
CA VAL A 13 -1.64 -7.83 4.31
C VAL A 13 -0.89 -6.70 5.02
N ARG A 14 0.37 -6.92 5.42
CA ARG A 14 1.18 -5.86 6.06
C ARG A 14 1.47 -4.70 5.12
N GLN A 15 1.70 -4.96 3.84
CA GLN A 15 1.99 -3.92 2.85
C GLN A 15 0.74 -3.08 2.54
N ALA A 16 -0.43 -3.71 2.45
CA ALA A 16 -1.70 -2.98 2.34
C ALA A 16 -1.93 -2.05 3.54
N ALA A 17 -1.77 -2.57 4.77
CA ALA A 17 -1.92 -1.74 5.97
C ALA A 17 -0.94 -0.56 6.04
N LEU A 18 0.27 -0.72 5.48
CA LEU A 18 1.24 0.38 5.38
C LEU A 18 0.81 1.42 4.35
N ALA A 19 0.24 0.99 3.22
CA ALA A 19 -0.30 1.90 2.22
C ALA A 19 -1.49 2.69 2.78
N ASP A 20 -2.41 2.03 3.49
CA ASP A 20 -3.55 2.69 4.14
C ASP A 20 -3.09 3.74 5.16
N ALA A 21 -2.12 3.40 6.01
CA ALA A 21 -1.55 4.35 6.98
C ALA A 21 -0.82 5.52 6.30
N ALA A 22 -0.18 5.29 5.15
CA ALA A 22 0.43 6.36 4.38
C ALA A 22 -0.61 7.30 3.78
N ASP A 23 -1.74 6.78 3.29
CA ASP A 23 -2.86 7.59 2.79
C ASP A 23 -3.50 8.44 3.90
N GLU A 24 -3.64 7.89 5.11
CA GLU A 24 -4.09 8.64 6.29
C GLU A 24 -3.13 9.79 6.61
N CYS A 25 -1.82 9.54 6.64
CA CYS A 25 -0.82 10.59 6.82
C CYS A 25 -0.90 11.66 5.72
N VAL A 26 -1.07 11.27 4.45
CA VAL A 26 -1.24 12.21 3.33
C VAL A 26 -2.48 13.09 3.53
N ALA A 27 -3.59 12.50 3.99
CA ALA A 27 -4.81 13.23 4.27
C ALA A 27 -4.62 14.26 5.39
N GLU A 28 -3.92 13.91 6.47
CA GLU A 28 -3.59 14.84 7.56
C GLU A 28 -2.69 15.98 7.10
N LEU A 29 -1.64 15.67 6.32
CA LEU A 29 -0.74 16.68 5.76
C LEU A 29 -1.49 17.67 4.86
N ARG A 30 -2.42 17.19 4.04
CA ARG A 30 -3.25 18.02 3.14
C ARG A 30 -4.34 18.79 3.87
N ALA A 31 -4.90 18.24 4.94
CA ALA A 31 -5.91 18.91 5.77
C ALA A 31 -5.37 20.17 6.47
N GLY A 32 -4.04 20.33 6.54
CA GLY A 32 -3.44 21.52 7.12
C GLY A 32 -3.63 21.58 8.63
N GLY A 33 -3.60 20.42 9.30
CA GLY A 33 -3.75 20.27 10.75
C GLY A 33 -2.65 20.91 11.59
N PHE A 34 -1.77 21.71 10.98
CA PHE A 34 -0.65 22.35 11.66
C PHE A 34 -1.06 23.56 12.52
N GLY A 35 -2.30 24.04 12.42
CA GLY A 35 -2.84 25.12 13.25
C GLY A 35 -3.04 26.44 12.49
N GLU A 36 -3.33 27.52 13.20
CA GLU A 36 -3.73 28.82 12.63
C GLU A 36 -2.69 29.41 11.65
N TRP A 37 -1.41 29.23 11.95
CA TRP A 37 -0.28 29.70 11.13
C TRP A 37 -0.22 29.07 9.73
N TRP A 38 -0.82 27.88 9.53
CA TRP A 38 -0.92 27.21 8.23
C TRP A 38 -1.89 27.91 7.29
N ARG A 39 -2.99 28.45 7.83
CA ARG A 39 -4.06 29.13 7.08
C ARG A 39 -3.72 30.59 6.75
N ASP A 40 -2.85 31.19 7.55
CA ASP A 40 -2.48 32.60 7.45
C ASP A 40 -1.60 32.94 6.22
N GLY A 41 -1.25 31.96 5.38
CA GLY A 41 -0.54 32.20 4.11
C GLY A 41 0.89 32.73 4.23
N ARG A 42 1.37 32.97 5.46
CA ARG A 42 2.70 33.50 5.77
C ARG A 42 3.84 32.49 5.57
N SER A 43 3.52 31.25 5.19
CA SER A 43 4.45 30.12 5.13
C SER A 43 4.37 29.33 3.81
N THR A 44 4.25 30.05 2.68
CA THR A 44 4.08 29.49 1.32
C THR A 44 5.09 28.41 0.95
N ASP A 45 6.37 28.58 1.30
CA ASP A 45 7.43 27.62 0.97
C ASP A 45 7.33 26.31 1.77
N LEU A 46 6.93 26.41 3.04
CA LEU A 46 6.70 25.22 3.84
C LEU A 46 5.44 24.48 3.38
N ASN A 47 4.39 25.21 3.02
CA ASN A 47 3.16 24.63 2.47
C ASN A 47 3.47 23.86 1.18
N ALA A 48 4.29 24.44 0.28
CA ALA A 48 4.75 23.77 -0.93
C ALA A 48 5.61 22.53 -0.61
N THR A 49 6.48 22.61 0.40
CA THR A 49 7.33 21.48 0.83
C THR A 49 6.49 20.33 1.38
N VAL A 50 5.52 20.61 2.25
CA VAL A 50 4.61 19.59 2.81
C VAL A 50 3.73 18.99 1.73
N ALA A 51 3.21 19.78 0.79
CA ALA A 51 2.47 19.26 -0.35
C ALA A 51 3.33 18.30 -1.19
N ALA A 52 4.58 18.66 -1.47
CA ALA A 52 5.51 17.78 -2.19
C ALA A 52 5.84 16.48 -1.43
N ILE A 53 5.94 16.54 -0.09
CA ILE A 53 6.10 15.34 0.75
C ILE A 53 4.85 14.46 0.68
N ALA A 54 3.67 15.06 0.81
CA ALA A 54 2.40 14.34 0.72
C ALA A 54 2.22 13.67 -0.65
N ASP A 55 2.58 14.34 -1.74
CA ASP A 55 2.50 13.76 -3.08
C ASP A 55 3.47 12.59 -3.27
N ARG A 56 4.70 12.70 -2.77
CA ARG A 56 5.67 11.60 -2.78
C ARG A 56 5.19 10.40 -1.97
N LEU A 57 4.63 10.66 -0.79
CA LEU A 57 4.11 9.61 0.08
C LEU A 57 2.90 8.91 -0.55
N GLY A 58 1.98 9.67 -1.14
CA GLY A 58 0.83 9.11 -1.87
C GLY A 58 1.24 8.27 -3.08
N GLY A 59 2.24 8.71 -3.83
CA GLY A 59 2.81 7.92 -4.93
C GLY A 59 3.39 6.59 -4.45
N ALA A 60 4.19 6.61 -3.38
CA ALA A 60 4.75 5.40 -2.79
C ALA A 60 3.67 4.46 -2.23
N ALA A 61 2.60 5.00 -1.62
CA ALA A 61 1.47 4.22 -1.12
C ALA A 61 0.74 3.51 -2.27
N SER A 62 0.47 4.22 -3.38
CA SER A 62 -0.12 3.64 -4.59
C SER A 62 0.74 2.53 -5.19
N ASP A 63 2.05 2.76 -5.35
CA ASP A 63 2.97 1.73 -5.88
C ASP A 63 2.97 0.45 -5.02
N VAL A 64 2.97 0.61 -3.69
CA VAL A 64 2.88 -0.51 -2.74
C VAL A 64 1.53 -1.22 -2.86
N GLY A 65 0.43 -0.48 -3.02
CA GLY A 65 -0.90 -1.02 -3.24
C GLY A 65 -0.97 -1.88 -4.50
N GLU A 66 -0.53 -1.33 -5.65
CA GLU A 66 -0.52 -2.04 -6.94
C GLU A 66 0.33 -3.31 -6.90
N PHE A 67 1.53 -3.22 -6.30
CA PHE A 67 2.40 -4.38 -6.11
C PHE A 67 1.72 -5.46 -5.26
N THR A 68 1.07 -5.05 -4.17
CA THR A 68 0.37 -5.95 -3.24
C THR A 68 -0.79 -6.67 -3.90
N ASP A 69 -1.57 -5.97 -4.72
CA ASP A 69 -2.68 -6.57 -5.48
C ASP A 69 -2.18 -7.52 -6.57
N GLY A 70 -1.07 -7.18 -7.24
CA GLY A 70 -0.39 -8.09 -8.16
C GLY A 70 0.10 -9.37 -7.46
N LEU A 71 0.66 -9.23 -6.25
CA LEU A 71 1.09 -10.36 -5.43
C LEU A 71 -0.09 -11.25 -5.03
N ARG A 72 -1.19 -10.66 -4.55
CA ARG A 72 -2.43 -11.39 -4.19
C ARG A 72 -2.97 -12.20 -5.36
N ARG A 73 -3.03 -11.61 -6.56
CA ARG A 73 -3.50 -12.28 -7.78
C ARG A 73 -2.66 -13.51 -8.10
N ARG A 74 -1.34 -13.36 -8.13
CA ARG A 74 -0.40 -14.47 -8.40
C ARG A 74 -0.46 -15.56 -7.34
N VAL A 75 -0.64 -15.19 -6.07
CA VAL A 75 -0.83 -16.16 -4.99
C VAL A 75 -2.11 -16.97 -5.20
N GLY A 76 -3.21 -16.32 -5.61
CA GLY A 76 -4.45 -17.00 -5.98
C GLY A 76 -4.26 -18.00 -7.12
N GLU A 77 -3.59 -17.59 -8.20
CA GLU A 77 -3.26 -18.45 -9.35
C GLU A 77 -2.45 -19.70 -8.93
N ILE A 78 -1.49 -19.53 -8.02
CA ILE A 78 -0.69 -20.66 -7.48
C ILE A 78 -1.57 -21.60 -6.65
N ALA A 79 -2.42 -21.07 -5.78
CA ALA A 79 -3.33 -21.88 -4.96
C ALA A 79 -4.34 -22.67 -5.81
N ASP A 80 -4.86 -22.07 -6.88
CA ASP A 80 -5.74 -22.73 -7.83
C ASP A 80 -5.02 -23.85 -8.60
N ALA A 81 -3.78 -23.60 -9.02
CA ALA A 81 -2.95 -24.61 -9.68
C ALA A 81 -2.66 -25.82 -8.76
N ASP A 82 -2.34 -25.57 -7.49
CA ASP A 82 -2.15 -26.62 -6.48
C ASP A 82 -3.44 -27.44 -6.27
N SER A 83 -4.61 -26.79 -6.20
CA SER A 83 -5.91 -27.46 -6.10
C SER A 83 -6.20 -28.38 -7.30
N VAL A 84 -5.89 -27.92 -8.51
CA VAL A 84 -6.01 -28.74 -9.74
C VAL A 84 -5.05 -29.93 -9.70
N ALA A 85 -3.80 -29.71 -9.30
CA ALA A 85 -2.81 -30.78 -9.18
C ALA A 85 -3.23 -31.84 -8.15
N GLU A 86 -3.72 -31.44 -6.97
CA GLU A 86 -4.22 -32.38 -5.96
C GLU A 86 -5.38 -33.24 -6.49
N ARG A 87 -6.31 -32.64 -7.25
CA ARG A 87 -7.41 -33.38 -7.88
C ARG A 87 -6.94 -34.41 -8.91
N LEU A 88 -5.88 -34.11 -9.65
CA LEU A 88 -5.31 -35.03 -10.63
C LEU A 88 -4.54 -36.18 -9.98
N VAL A 89 -3.84 -35.93 -8.88
CA VAL A 89 -3.05 -36.95 -8.16
C VAL A 89 -3.92 -37.89 -7.32
N ARG A 90 -5.10 -37.43 -6.85
CA ARG A 90 -6.06 -38.28 -6.11
C ARG A 90 -6.96 -39.14 -7.03
N ARG A 91 -6.77 -39.09 -8.35
CA ARG A 91 -7.46 -39.91 -9.34
C ARG A 91 -6.57 -41.05 -9.81
#